data_AF-A0A1X9Q8N5-F1
#
_entry.id   AF-A0A1X9Q8N5-F1
#
_cell.length_a   1.000
_cell.length_b   1.000
_cell.length_c   1.000
_cell.angle_alpha   90.00
_cell.angle_beta   90.00
_cell.angle_gamma   90.00
#
_symmetry.space_group_name_H-M   'P 1'
#
loop_
_entity.id
_entity.type
_entity.pdbx_description
1 polymer ?
#
loop_
_entity_poly.entity_id
_entity_poly.type
_entity_poly.pdbx_seq_one_letter_code
_entity_poly.pdbx_strand_id
1 'polypeptide(L)'
;SDISPLSGSTIQEGLSPNHLKKAKLMFFYSRYPSSSMLKMYFSDVKFNRCITSQLIKWFSNFREFYYIQIEKFARQFINDGVVSADDISVSCDSPLYKVLNMHYNKANDFEVPER
;
A
#
# COMPACT_ATOMS: atom_id res chain seq x y z
N SER A 1 -25.52 -20.70 -24.99
CA SER A 1 -26.45 -20.29 -23.91
C SER A 1 -26.05 -21.06 -22.65
N ASP A 2 -24.91 -20.73 -22.06
CA ASP A 2 -24.71 -19.66 -21.05
C ASP A 2 -25.44 -19.93 -19.75
N ILE A 3 -24.76 -20.54 -18.78
CA ILE A 3 -24.78 -20.10 -17.38
C ILE A 3 -23.37 -20.32 -16.80
N SER A 4 -22.59 -19.24 -16.70
CA SER A 4 -21.34 -19.21 -15.94
C SER A 4 -21.63 -19.36 -14.44
N PRO A 5 -20.81 -20.11 -13.67
CA PRO A 5 -20.88 -20.05 -12.22
C PRO A 5 -20.17 -18.76 -11.78
N LEU A 6 -20.93 -17.69 -11.58
CA LEU A 6 -20.48 -16.56 -10.77
C LEU A 6 -20.28 -17.09 -9.35
N SER A 7 -19.00 -17.31 -9.02
CA SER A 7 -18.49 -17.65 -7.70
C SER A 7 -19.23 -16.85 -6.64
N GLY A 8 -20.03 -17.54 -5.84
CA GLY A 8 -20.73 -16.97 -4.69
C GLY A 8 -19.71 -16.31 -3.78
N SER A 9 -19.58 -15.00 -3.92
CA SER A 9 -18.71 -14.20 -3.08
C SER A 9 -19.41 -14.10 -1.73
N THR A 10 -19.03 -14.99 -0.82
CA THR A 10 -19.45 -14.93 0.58
C THR A 10 -19.05 -13.56 1.10
N ILE A 11 -20.02 -12.65 1.19
CA ILE A 11 -19.81 -11.29 1.68
C ILE A 11 -19.27 -11.40 3.11
N GLN A 12 -18.00 -11.04 3.32
CA GLN A 12 -17.39 -11.08 4.65
C GLN A 12 -17.83 -9.87 5.47
N GLU A 13 -18.25 -10.09 6.72
CA GLU A 13 -18.65 -9.03 7.66
C GLU A 13 -17.46 -8.23 8.22
N GLY A 14 -16.23 -8.69 7.96
CA GLY A 14 -14.99 -8.13 8.50
C GLY A 14 -13.85 -8.07 7.48
N LEU A 15 -12.82 -7.27 7.77
CA LEU A 15 -11.60 -7.23 6.98
C LEU A 15 -10.65 -8.35 7.42
N SER A 16 -10.45 -9.34 6.56
CA SER A 16 -9.41 -10.37 6.68
C SER A 16 -7.96 -9.87 6.44
N PRO A 17 -6.94 -10.68 6.80
CA PRO A 17 -5.53 -10.40 6.47
C PRO A 17 -5.25 -10.24 4.96
N ASN A 18 -6.02 -10.90 4.10
CA ASN A 18 -5.90 -10.76 2.65
C ASN A 18 -6.32 -9.36 2.19
N HIS A 19 -7.33 -8.75 2.81
CA HIS A 19 -7.68 -7.35 2.53
C HIS A 19 -6.57 -6.40 2.97
N LEU A 20 -5.89 -6.68 4.10
CA LEU A 20 -4.73 -5.88 4.52
C LEU A 20 -3.60 -5.96 3.49
N LYS A 21 -3.29 -7.17 3.00
CA LYS A 21 -2.30 -7.37 1.93
C LYS A 21 -2.68 -6.61 0.66
N LYS A 22 -3.96 -6.67 0.25
CA LYS A 22 -4.49 -5.91 -0.89
C LYS A 22 -4.41 -4.40 -0.69
N ALA A 23 -4.69 -3.90 0.51
CA ALA A 23 -4.58 -2.48 0.85
C ALA A 23 -3.12 -1.99 0.79
N LYS A 24 -2.17 -2.78 1.27
CA LYS A 24 -0.73 -2.50 1.12
C LYS A 24 -0.32 -2.44 -0.35
N LEU A 25 -0.81 -3.36 -1.18
CA LEU A 25 -0.57 -3.31 -2.62
C LEU A 25 -1.16 -2.04 -3.25
N MET A 26 -2.40 -1.72 -2.92
CA MET A 26 -3.06 -0.49 -3.40
C MET A 26 -2.28 0.77 -3.01
N PHE A 27 -1.61 0.81 -1.85
CA PHE A 27 -0.81 1.94 -1.41
C PHE A 27 0.31 2.31 -2.41
N PHE A 28 0.91 1.30 -3.07
CA PHE A 28 1.88 1.53 -4.15
C PHE A 28 1.30 2.24 -5.36
N TYR A 29 -0.03 2.31 -5.52
CA TYR A 29 -0.71 3.04 -6.59
C TYR A 29 -1.43 4.30 -6.13
N SER A 30 -2.00 4.30 -4.91
CA SER A 30 -2.65 5.47 -4.34
C SER A 30 -2.38 5.57 -2.83
N ARG A 31 -1.71 6.65 -2.40
CA ARG A 31 -1.48 6.95 -0.98
C ARG A 31 -2.74 7.48 -0.28
N TYR A 32 -3.69 8.02 -1.05
CA TYR A 32 -4.93 8.65 -0.59
C TYR A 32 -6.11 8.14 -1.42
N PRO A 33 -6.48 6.84 -1.32
CA PRO A 33 -7.60 6.32 -2.09
C PRO A 33 -8.91 6.97 -1.65
N SER A 34 -9.75 7.32 -2.62
CA SER A 34 -11.11 7.81 -2.34
C SER A 34 -12.02 6.69 -1.85
N SER A 35 -13.15 7.05 -1.23
CA SER A 35 -14.16 6.07 -0.84
C SER A 35 -14.72 5.27 -2.03
N SER A 36 -14.83 5.88 -3.22
CA SER A 36 -15.25 5.18 -4.44
C SER A 36 -14.22 4.16 -4.88
N MET A 37 -12.93 4.51 -4.83
CA MET A 37 -11.84 3.61 -5.14
C MET A 37 -11.83 2.41 -4.17
N LEU A 38 -11.96 2.64 -2.86
CA LEU A 38 -12.04 1.55 -1.88
C LEU A 38 -13.23 0.61 -2.17
N LYS A 39 -14.42 1.14 -2.43
CA LYS A 39 -15.59 0.31 -2.74
C LYS A 39 -15.42 -0.52 -4.02
N MET A 40 -14.76 0.04 -5.03
CA MET A 40 -14.51 -0.65 -6.29
C MET A 40 -13.50 -1.79 -6.12
N TYR A 41 -12.40 -1.56 -5.39
CA TYR A 41 -11.34 -2.55 -5.24
C TYR A 41 -11.57 -3.53 -4.09
N PHE A 42 -12.49 -3.28 -3.16
CA PHE A 42 -12.89 -4.21 -2.09
C PHE A 42 -14.37 -4.60 -2.24
N SER A 43 -14.75 -5.05 -3.44
CA SER A 43 -16.14 -5.37 -3.80
C SER A 43 -16.73 -6.56 -3.03
N ASP A 44 -15.87 -7.41 -2.47
CA ASP A 44 -16.19 -8.56 -1.61
C ASP A 44 -16.47 -8.18 -0.15
N VAL A 45 -16.31 -6.89 0.20
CA VAL A 45 -16.52 -6.36 1.55
C VAL A 45 -17.81 -5.57 1.64
N LYS A 46 -18.64 -5.86 2.67
CA LYS A 46 -19.79 -5.02 2.99
C LYS A 46 -19.36 -3.78 3.76
N PHE A 47 -19.28 -2.64 3.06
CA PHE A 47 -18.89 -1.38 3.68
C PHE A 47 -19.88 -0.93 4.76
N ASN A 48 -19.34 -0.72 5.96
CA ASN A 48 -20.02 -0.08 7.09
C ASN A 48 -19.08 0.94 7.75
N ARG A 49 -19.55 1.64 8.78
CA ARG A 49 -18.77 2.67 9.48
C ARG A 49 -17.46 2.12 10.06
N CYS A 50 -17.50 0.93 10.68
CA CYS A 50 -16.34 0.28 11.28
C CYS A 50 -15.30 -0.09 10.22
N ILE A 51 -15.71 -0.75 9.15
CA ILE A 51 -14.85 -1.15 8.03
C ILE A 51 -14.20 0.06 7.37
N THR A 52 -15.00 1.12 7.12
CA THR A 52 -14.50 2.36 6.53
C THR A 52 -13.44 3.01 7.41
N SER A 53 -13.69 3.10 8.72
CA SER A 53 -12.73 3.61 9.70
C SER A 53 -11.45 2.76 9.73
N GLN A 54 -11.58 1.43 9.68
CA GLN A 54 -10.44 0.52 9.70
C GLN A 54 -9.55 0.66 8.46
N LEU A 55 -10.15 0.80 7.27
CA LEU A 55 -9.40 1.07 6.04
C LEU A 55 -8.69 2.43 6.11
N ILE A 56 -9.39 3.49 6.55
CA ILE A 56 -8.78 4.81 6.72
C ILE A 56 -7.58 4.73 7.69
N LYS A 57 -7.74 4.03 8.82
CA LYS A 57 -6.66 3.80 9.79
C LYS A 57 -5.47 3.07 9.17
N TRP A 58 -5.71 2.02 8.39
CA TRP A 58 -4.62 1.34 7.67
C TRP A 58 -3.87 2.29 6.74
N PHE A 59 -4.58 3.06 5.92
CA PHE A 59 -3.93 4.01 5.01
C PHE A 59 -3.21 5.14 5.74
N SER A 60 -3.72 5.60 6.89
CA SER A 60 -3.01 6.54 7.75
C SER A 60 -1.70 5.94 8.30
N ASN A 61 -1.74 4.73 8.84
CA ASN A 61 -0.54 4.04 9.33
C ASN A 61 0.47 3.79 8.20
N PHE A 62 0.00 3.45 6.99
CA PHE A 62 0.86 3.27 5.83
C PHE A 62 1.57 4.58 5.47
N ARG A 63 0.86 5.71 5.43
CA ARG A 63 1.48 7.02 5.18
C ARG A 63 2.46 7.41 6.26
N GLU A 64 2.11 7.22 7.53
CA GLU A 64 3.00 7.52 8.65
C GLU A 64 4.33 6.77 8.52
N PHE A 65 4.28 5.45 8.33
CA PHE A 65 5.49 4.66 8.11
C PHE A 65 6.28 5.13 6.89
N TYR A 66 5.60 5.37 5.76
CA TYR A 66 6.23 5.83 4.52
C TYR A 66 6.98 7.14 4.74
N TYR A 67 6.32 8.16 5.28
CA TYR A 67 6.92 9.48 5.47
C TYR A 67 8.04 9.47 6.51
N ILE A 68 7.92 8.65 7.58
CA ILE A 68 9.02 8.44 8.53
C ILE A 68 10.26 7.87 7.82
N GLN A 69 10.09 6.86 6.96
CA GLN A 69 11.23 6.29 6.24
C GLN A 69 11.81 7.31 5.24
N ILE A 70 10.98 7.97 4.45
CA ILE A 70 11.44 8.99 3.48
C ILE A 70 12.22 10.10 4.19
N GLU A 71 11.69 10.63 5.29
CA GLU A 71 12.35 11.68 6.06
C GLU A 71 13.68 11.20 6.63
N LYS A 72 13.72 10.00 7.22
CA LYS A 72 14.94 9.39 7.76
C LYS A 72 16.04 9.33 6.70
N PHE A 73 15.72 8.83 5.51
CA PHE A 73 16.69 8.69 4.42
C PHE A 73 17.07 10.04 3.82
N ALA A 74 16.13 10.99 3.66
CA ALA A 74 16.43 12.34 3.19
C ALA A 74 17.42 13.06 4.13
N ARG A 75 17.21 12.96 5.45
CA ARG A 75 18.15 13.51 6.44
C ARG A 75 19.53 12.84 6.38
N GLN A 76 19.57 11.53 6.13
CA GLN A 76 20.83 10.82 5.96
C GLN A 76 21.61 11.34 4.74
N PHE A 77 20.95 11.49 3.58
CA PHE A 77 21.60 12.05 2.39
C PHE A 77 22.14 13.46 2.62
N ILE A 78 21.40 14.32 3.32
CA ILE A 78 21.88 15.66 3.70
C ILE A 78 23.12 15.57 4.60
N ASN A 79 23.12 14.68 5.59
CA ASN A 79 24.27 14.47 6.47
C ASN A 79 25.49 13.91 5.73
N ASP A 80 25.27 13.11 4.70
CA ASP A 80 26.31 12.55 3.83
C ASP A 80 26.82 13.57 2.79
N GLY A 81 26.29 14.81 2.82
CA GLY A 81 26.76 15.92 1.98
C GLY A 81 26.09 16.02 0.62
N VAL A 82 24.98 15.30 0.38
CA VAL A 82 24.21 15.43 -0.86
C VAL A 82 23.49 16.79 -0.86
N VAL A 83 23.80 17.62 -1.86
CA VAL A 83 23.33 19.01 -1.95
C VAL A 83 22.16 19.20 -2.94
N SER A 84 21.97 18.28 -3.88
CA SER A 84 20.87 18.30 -4.85
C SER A 84 19.97 17.07 -4.72
N ALA A 85 18.67 17.27 -4.91
CA ALA A 85 17.72 16.18 -5.01
C ALA A 85 17.95 15.32 -6.27
N ASP A 86 18.52 15.90 -7.32
CA ASP A 86 18.83 15.20 -8.58
C ASP A 86 19.93 14.13 -8.40
N ASP A 87 20.75 14.27 -7.35
CA ASP A 87 21.79 13.31 -7.00
C ASP A 87 21.24 12.13 -6.17
N ILE A 88 19.97 12.21 -5.73
CA ILE A 88 19.31 11.14 -4.98
C ILE A 88 18.65 10.18 -5.98
N SER A 89 19.28 9.03 -6.21
CA SER A 89 18.68 7.92 -6.94
C SER A 89 18.19 6.82 -5.98
N VAL A 90 16.93 6.42 -6.12
CA VAL A 90 16.34 5.31 -5.37
C VAL A 90 16.17 4.13 -6.32
N SER A 91 17.20 3.29 -6.42
CA SER A 91 17.12 2.02 -7.16
C SER A 91 16.49 0.90 -6.32
N CYS A 92 16.14 -0.22 -6.95
CA CYS A 92 15.64 -1.42 -6.27
C CYS A 92 16.62 -1.99 -5.23
N ASP A 93 17.91 -1.68 -5.36
CA ASP A 93 18.94 -2.10 -4.41
C ASP A 93 19.12 -1.14 -3.24
N SER A 94 18.50 0.05 -3.31
CA SER A 94 18.61 1.06 -2.27
C SER A 94 18.06 0.55 -0.93
N PRO A 95 18.67 0.92 0.21
CA PRO A 95 18.17 0.51 1.52
C PRO A 95 16.75 1.02 1.79
N LEU A 96 16.40 2.20 1.27
CA LEU A 96 15.04 2.74 1.34
C LEU A 96 14.04 1.79 0.66
N TYR A 97 14.32 1.38 -0.57
CA TYR A 97 13.46 0.44 -1.29
C TYR A 97 13.29 -0.88 -0.52
N LYS A 98 14.39 -1.46 -0.02
CA LYS A 98 14.36 -2.71 0.76
C LYS A 98 13.47 -2.59 2.00
N VAL A 99 13.58 -1.50 2.75
CA VAL A 99 12.75 -1.26 3.95
C VAL A 99 11.27 -1.12 3.59
N LEU A 100 10.94 -0.36 2.54
CA LEU A 100 9.56 -0.20 2.08
C LEU A 100 9.00 -1.54 1.56
N ASN A 101 9.75 -2.27 0.74
CA ASN A 101 9.34 -3.54 0.18
C ASN A 101 9.10 -4.60 1.27
N MET A 102 9.99 -4.71 2.27
CA MET A 102 9.78 -5.61 3.41
C MET A 102 8.50 -5.28 4.21
N HIS A 103 8.14 -4.00 4.29
CA HIS A 103 6.95 -3.56 5.03
C HIS A 103 5.64 -3.82 4.27
N TYR A 104 5.58 -3.44 2.99
CA TYR A 104 4.36 -3.49 2.19
C TYR A 104 4.19 -4.80 1.41
N ASN A 105 5.29 -5.49 1.11
CA ASN A 105 5.35 -6.68 0.25
C ASN A 105 6.19 -7.81 0.91
N LYS A 106 5.90 -8.11 2.19
CA LYS A 106 6.72 -9.02 3.02
C LYS A 106 7.01 -10.40 2.40
N ALA A 107 6.07 -10.96 1.64
CA ALA A 107 6.22 -12.26 1.01
C ALA A 107 6.80 -12.18 -0.41
N ASN A 108 7.12 -10.98 -0.91
CA ASN A 108 7.55 -10.73 -2.30
C ASN A 108 6.62 -11.37 -3.34
N ASP A 109 5.33 -11.43 -3.03
CA ASP A 109 4.33 -11.99 -3.95
C ASP A 109 4.06 -11.10 -5.17
N PHE A 110 4.66 -9.90 -5.20
CA PHE A 110 4.48 -8.91 -6.25
C PHE A 110 5.82 -8.36 -6.69
N GLU A 111 6.01 -8.22 -8.00
CA GLU A 111 7.05 -7.36 -8.54
C GLU A 111 6.62 -5.90 -8.42
N VAL A 112 7.51 -5.06 -7.89
CA VAL A 112 7.27 -3.61 -7.85
C VAL A 112 7.61 -3.08 -9.24
N PRO A 113 6.66 -2.48 -9.98
CA PRO A 113 6.96 -1.93 -11.30
C PRO A 113 7.98 -0.79 -11.18
N GLU A 114 8.95 -0.75 -12.08
CA GLU A 114 9.74 0.47 -12.33
C GLU A 114 8.77 1.55 -12.82
N ARG A 115 8.78 2.71 -12.15
CA ARG A 115 7.92 3.86 -12.46
C ARG A 115 8.74 5.00 -13.01
#